data_AF-A0A661SZU6-F1
#
_entry.id   AF-A0A661SZU6-F1
#
_cell.length_a   1.000
_cell.length_b   1.000
_cell.length_c   1.000
_cell.angle_alpha   90.00
_cell.angle_beta   90.00
_cell.angle_gamma   90.00
#
_symmetry.space_group_name_H-M   'P 1'
#
loop_
_entity.id
_entity.type
_entity.pdbx_description
1 polymer ?
#
loop_
_entity_poly.entity_id
_entity_poly.type
_entity_poly.pdbx_seq_one_letter_code
_entity_poly.pdbx_strand_id
1 'polypeptide(L)' 'MDTTRLTDRITNRVLRGIADKVVNHVPVGAEDALYMLRTTDILDLGAIAHHMRTALHGDMTFYGVNMNLNYTNIC' A
#
# COMPACT_ATOMS: atom_id res chain seq x y z
N MET A 1 -15.08 -4.13 16.38
CA MET A 1 -14.31 -3.27 15.46
C MET A 1 -12.93 -3.11 16.07
N ASP A 2 -11.89 -3.55 15.38
CA ASP A 2 -10.51 -3.55 15.87
C ASP A 2 -10.09 -2.10 16.18
N THR A 3 -9.99 -1.76 17.47
CA THR A 3 -9.70 -0.41 17.99
C THR A 3 -8.21 -0.09 18.02
N THR A 4 -7.36 -0.94 17.43
CA THR A 4 -5.91 -0.70 17.36
C THR A 4 -5.60 0.29 16.24
N ARG A 5 -5.02 1.45 16.54
CA ARG A 5 -4.61 2.42 15.51
C ARG A 5 -3.51 1.77 14.64
N LEU A 6 -3.61 1.91 13.31
CA LEU A 6 -2.62 1.38 12.34
C LEU A 6 -1.18 1.65 12.80
N THR A 7 -0.89 2.88 13.20
CA THR A 7 0.42 3.36 13.64
C THR A 7 1.02 2.51 14.77
N ASP A 8 0.20 2.03 15.71
CA ASP A 8 0.66 1.27 16.88
C ASP A 8 1.20 -0.11 16.49
N ARG A 9 0.76 -0.63 15.33
CA ARG A 9 1.14 -1.94 14.81
C ARG A 9 2.41 -1.90 13.95
N ILE A 10 2.83 -0.71 13.52
CA ILE A 10 4.01 -0.52 12.67
C ILE A 10 5.25 -0.48 13.55
N THR A 11 6.20 -1.38 13.34
CA THR A 11 7.44 -1.45 14.15
C THR A 11 8.56 -0.56 13.63
N ASN A 12 8.71 -0.49 12.30
CA ASN A 12 9.71 0.32 11.63
C ASN A 12 9.39 1.81 11.82
N ARG A 13 10.34 2.56 12.36
CA ARG A 13 10.16 3.99 12.70
C ARG A 13 9.85 4.87 11.50
N VAL A 14 10.48 4.61 10.35
CA VAL A 14 10.26 5.40 9.13
C VAL A 14 8.90 5.08 8.54
N LEU A 15 8.54 3.79 8.44
CA LEU A 15 7.21 3.36 7.99
C LEU A 15 6.11 3.86 8.93
N ARG A 16 6.37 3.98 10.23
CA ARG A 16 5.41 4.54 11.18
C ARG A 16 5.09 6.00 10.85
N GLY A 17 6.09 6.80 10.51
CA GLY A 17 5.87 8.18 10.05
C GLY A 17 5.09 8.26 8.73
N ILE A 18 5.28 7.28 7.84
CA ILE A 18 4.48 7.15 6.61
C ILE A 18 3.04 6.75 6.94
N ALA A 19 2.83 5.81 7.87
CA ALA A 19 1.52 5.40 8.35
C ALA A 19 0.75 6.58 8.97
N ASP A 20 1.43 7.46 9.70
CA ASP A 20 0.82 8.67 10.27
C ASP A 20 0.34 9.63 9.17
N LYS A 21 1.12 9.83 8.10
CA LYS A 21 0.66 10.62 6.95
C LYS A 21 -0.60 10.01 6.34
N VAL A 22 -0.58 8.70 6.11
CA VAL A 22 -1.69 7.92 5.54
C VAL A 22 -2.97 8.07 6.37
N VAL A 23 -2.91 7.83 7.68
CA VAL A 23 -4.08 7.95 8.59
C VAL A 23 -4.64 9.38 8.59
N ASN A 24 -3.76 10.39 8.49
CA ASN A 24 -4.15 11.80 8.45
C ASN A 24 -4.50 12.30 7.03
N HIS A 25 -4.63 11.40 6.04
CA HIS A 25 -4.95 11.76 4.65
C HIS A 25 -3.96 12.76 4.02
N VAL A 26 -2.70 12.72 4.48
CA VAL A 26 -1.61 13.52 3.96
C VAL A 26 -0.88 12.71 2.88
N PRO A 27 -0.71 13.25 1.66
CA PRO A 27 0.07 12.59 0.61
C PRO A 27 1.51 12.31 1.05
N VAL A 28 2.02 11.13 0.69
CA VAL A 28 3.43 10.78 0.85
C VAL A 28 4.28 11.47 -0.22
N GLY A 29 5.53 11.79 0.12
CA GLY A 29 6.48 12.45 -0.77
C GLY A 29 7.43 11.48 -1.49
N ALA A 30 8.33 12.03 -2.31
CA ALA A 30 9.31 11.26 -3.08
C ALA A 30 10.26 10.43 -2.19
N GLU A 31 10.72 10.99 -1.07
CA GLU A 31 11.59 10.28 -0.11
C GLU A 31 10.86 9.12 0.58
N ASP A 32 9.59 9.31 0.94
CA ASP A 32 8.76 8.24 1.50
C ASP A 32 8.60 7.10 0.48
N ALA A 33 8.33 7.44 -0.78
CA ALA A 33 8.19 6.47 -1.86
C ALA A 33 9.50 5.71 -2.13
N LEU A 34 10.63 6.40 -2.14
CA LEU A 34 11.95 5.80 -2.29
C LEU A 34 12.24 4.83 -1.13
N TYR A 35 11.86 5.19 0.09
CA TYR A 35 11.98 4.31 1.25
C TYR A 35 11.10 3.05 1.12
N MET A 36 9.83 3.22 0.76
CA MET A 36 8.89 2.10 0.56
C MET A 36 9.36 1.14 -0.53
N LEU A 37 10.02 1.65 -1.59
CA LEU A 37 10.59 0.81 -2.64
C LEU A 37 11.81 -0.01 -2.20
N ARG A 38 12.52 0.41 -1.15
CA ARG A 38 13.80 -0.18 -0.72
C ARG A 38 13.73 -0.97 0.58
N THR A 39 12.69 -0.79 1.39
CA THR A 39 12.55 -1.45 2.68
C THR A 39 12.36 -2.97 2.53
N THR A 40 12.89 -3.73 3.47
CA THR A 40 12.63 -5.16 3.64
C THR A 40 11.54 -5.45 4.68
N ASP A 41 11.03 -4.41 5.36
CA ASP A 41 9.99 -4.52 6.39
C ASP A 41 8.60 -4.66 5.75
N ILE A 42 8.43 -5.72 4.96
CA ILE A 42 7.28 -5.93 4.07
C ILE A 42 5.95 -6.07 4.82
N LEU A 43 5.97 -6.52 6.09
CA LEU A 43 4.76 -6.66 6.90
C LEU A 43 4.21 -5.30 7.33
N ASP A 44 5.10 -4.39 7.75
CA ASP A 44 4.74 -3.02 8.10
C ASP A 44 4.26 -2.26 6.87
N LEU A 45 4.97 -2.39 5.74
CA LEU A 45 4.55 -1.77 4.48
C LEU A 45 3.20 -2.34 3.99
N GLY A 46 3.02 -3.66 4.09
CA GLY A 46 1.78 -4.35 3.75
C GLY A 46 0.61 -3.92 4.61
N ALA A 47 0.81 -3.67 5.91
CA ALA A 47 -0.23 -3.15 6.80
C ALA A 47 -0.71 -1.75 6.38
N ILE A 48 0.23 -0.86 6.00
CA ILE A 48 -0.10 0.48 5.48
C ILE A 48 -0.90 0.38 4.16
N ALA A 49 -0.43 -0.46 3.23
CA ALA A 49 -1.11 -0.67 1.96
C ALA A 49 -2.51 -1.28 2.15
N HIS A 50 -2.64 -2.25 3.05
CA HIS A 50 -3.91 -2.89 3.37
C HIS A 50 -4.92 -1.88 3.93
N HIS A 51 -4.49 -1.01 4.84
CA HIS A 51 -5.34 0.06 5.38
C HIS A 51 -5.90 0.96 4.29
N MET A 52 -5.06 1.43 3.35
CA MET A 52 -5.52 2.25 2.22
C MET A 52 -6.47 1.48 1.30
N ARG A 53 -6.14 0.22 0.99
CA ARG A 53 -6.96 -0.64 0.14
C ARG A 53 -8.36 -0.86 0.73
N THR A 54 -8.47 -1.15 2.04
CA THR A 54 -9.77 -1.38 2.69
C THR A 54 -10.51 -0.08 2.96
N ALA A 55 -9.82 1.03 3.22
CA ALA A 55 -10.44 2.35 3.30
C ALA A 55 -11.10 2.76 1.97
N LEU A 56 -10.46 2.47 0.82
CA LEU A 56 -10.97 2.82 -0.50
C LEU A 56 -12.00 1.83 -1.06
N HIS A 57 -11.89 0.54 -0.74
CA HIS A 57 -12.64 -0.52 -1.42
C HIS A 57 -13.37 -1.49 -0.49
N GLY A 58 -13.29 -1.31 0.83
CA GLY A 58 -13.76 -2.31 1.80
C GLY A 58 -13.07 -3.66 1.58
N ASP A 59 -13.82 -4.74 1.78
CA ASP A 59 -13.36 -6.12 1.54
C ASP A 59 -13.62 -6.61 0.11
N MET A 60 -14.10 -5.74 -0.79
CA MET A 60 -14.43 -6.12 -2.16
C MET A 60 -13.17 -6.35 -2.99
N THR A 61 -13.19 -7.34 -3.88
CA THR A 61 -12.11 -7.57 -4.85
C THR A 61 -12.72 -7.62 -6.24
N PHE A 62 -12.09 -6.91 -7.19
CA PHE A 62 -12.53 -6.87 -8.58
C PHE A 62 -11.69 -7.85 -9.42
N TYR A 63 -12.30 -8.47 -10.43
CA TYR A 63 -11.61 -9.30 -11.41
C TYR A 63 -12.01 -8.88 -12.82
N GLY A 64 -11.09 -8.99 -13.77
CA GLY A 64 -11.31 -8.66 -15.18
C GLY A 64 -11.22 -9.90 -16.05
N VAL A 65 -12.15 -10.06 -16.99
CA VAL A 65 -12.05 -11.06 -18.06
C VAL A 65 -11.60 -10.34 -19.32
N ASN A 66 -10.39 -10.62 -19.78
CA ASN A 66 -9.79 -9.95 -20.94
C ASN A 66 -9.19 -10.95 -21.92
N MET A 67 -9.19 -10.60 -23.21
CA MET A 67 -8.49 -11.31 -24.27
C MET A 67 -7.49 -10.33 -24.92
N ASN A 68 -6.21 -10.69 -24.92
CA ASN A 68 -5.18 -9.93 -25.62
C ASN A 68 -4.71 -10.70 -26.86
N LEU A 69 -4.80 -10.08 -28.05
CA LEU A 69 -4.36 -10.67 -29.32
C LEU A 69 -3.15 -9.90 -29.85
N ASN A 70 -1.97 -10.52 -29.80
CA ASN A 70 -0.74 -9.99 -30.39
C ASN A 70 -0.52 -10.64 -31.76
N TYR A 71 -0.71 -9.88 -32.84
CA TYR A 71 -0.68 -10.40 -34.22
C TYR A 71 0.70 -10.84 -34.71
N THR A 72 1.77 -10.28 -34.16
CA THR A 72 3.17 -10.64 -34.46
C THR A 72 4.03 -10.44 -33.21
N ASN A 73 5.11 -11.19 -33.10
CA ASN A 73 6.11 -11.11 -32.03
C ASN A 73 7.50 -10.66 -32.54
N ILE A 74 7.57 -10.15 -33.77
CA ILE A 74 8.80 -9.56 -34.34
C ILE A 74 8.87 -8.10 -33.90
N CYS A 75 10.07 -7.68 -33.44
CA CYS A 75 10.36 -6.34 -32.96
C CYS A 75 11.61 -5.79 -33.66
#